data_AF-W7ECH6-F1
#
_entry.id   AF-W7ECH6-F1
#
_cell.length_a   1.000
_cell.length_b   1.000
_cell.length_c   1.000
_cell.angle_alpha   90.00
_cell.angle_beta   90.00
_cell.angle_gamma   90.00
#
_symmetry.space_group_name_H-M   'P 1'
#
loop_
_entity.id
_entity.type
_entity.pdbx_description
1 polymer ?
#
loop_
_entity_poly.entity_id
_entity_poly.type
_entity_poly.pdbx_seq_one_letter_code
_entity_poly.pdbx_strand_id
1 'polypeptide(L)'
;IDSAIRKLPRSRPLKANNINHIIRCYSSTTIAIEIEPHYIQKSKQPKDIVHYIDFLNRRNRELRFELTFYREYYQHAEKFKKKINRISQDLLQACILSLLNRIAFNEIRDLSNAVSDAVDQLSHNQEQAFKAFIAPYRSSKSLKKTTISIDG
;
A
#
# COMPACT_ATOMS: atom_id res chain seq x y z
N ILE A 1 1.62 11.67 -47.09
CA ILE A 1 2.32 10.70 -46.20
C ILE A 1 1.61 10.77 -44.86
N ASP A 2 0.66 9.88 -44.64
CA ASP A 2 -0.15 9.78 -43.43
C ASP A 2 0.71 9.32 -42.25
N SER A 3 0.92 10.18 -41.24
CA SER A 3 1.31 9.72 -39.91
C SER A 3 0.07 9.69 -39.02
N ALA A 4 -0.70 8.61 -39.13
CA ALA A 4 -1.72 8.29 -38.14
C ALA A 4 -1.04 8.21 -36.77
N ILE A 5 -1.21 9.27 -35.96
CA ILE A 5 -0.88 9.27 -34.54
C ILE A 5 -1.77 8.18 -33.93
N ARG A 6 -1.23 6.96 -33.82
CA ARG A 6 -1.87 5.86 -33.11
C ARG A 6 -2.07 6.35 -31.69
N LYS A 7 -3.31 6.79 -31.38
CA LYS A 7 -3.74 6.99 -30.00
C LYS A 7 -3.65 5.63 -29.34
N LEU A 8 -2.56 5.38 -28.61
CA LEU A 8 -2.46 4.22 -27.74
C LEU A 8 -3.74 4.19 -26.90
N PRO A 9 -4.40 3.03 -26.78
CA PRO A 9 -5.58 2.92 -25.93
C PRO A 9 -5.19 3.45 -24.55
N ARG A 10 -5.97 4.40 -24.00
CA ARG A 10 -5.81 4.84 -22.61
C ARG A 10 -5.74 3.57 -21.78
N SER A 11 -4.55 3.25 -21.29
CA SER A 11 -4.31 2.09 -20.43
C SER A 11 -5.37 2.16 -19.33
N ARG A 12 -6.31 1.21 -19.32
CA ARG A 12 -7.29 1.11 -18.24
C ARG A 12 -6.47 1.18 -16.95
N PRO A 13 -6.79 2.09 -16.01
CA PRO A 13 -6.08 2.10 -14.74
C PRO A 13 -6.15 0.68 -14.19
N LEU A 14 -4.97 0.08 -13.95
CA LEU A 14 -4.84 -1.22 -13.27
C LEU A 14 -5.88 -1.23 -12.16
N LYS A 15 -6.85 -2.17 -12.24
CA LYS A 15 -8.04 -2.28 -11.38
C LYS A 15 -7.70 -1.70 -10.01
N ALA A 16 -8.20 -0.50 -9.72
CA ALA A 16 -7.70 0.30 -8.61
C ALA A 16 -7.95 -0.48 -7.31
N ASN A 17 -6.91 -1.14 -6.81
CA ASN A 17 -6.93 -1.74 -5.48
C ASN A 17 -7.06 -0.58 -4.48
N ASN A 18 -7.74 -0.78 -3.35
CA ASN A 18 -7.85 0.21 -2.28
C ASN A 18 -6.47 0.76 -1.87
N ILE A 19 -5.44 -0.08 -1.93
CA ILE A 19 -4.04 0.28 -1.71
C ILE A 19 -3.53 1.29 -2.76
N ASN A 20 -3.83 1.09 -4.05
CA ASN A 20 -3.46 2.00 -5.12
C ASN A 20 -4.19 3.35 -5.00
N HIS A 21 -5.45 3.33 -4.57
CA HIS A 21 -6.22 4.55 -4.28
C HIS A 21 -5.59 5.33 -3.13
N ILE A 22 -5.26 4.65 -2.02
CA ILE A 22 -4.56 5.22 -0.88
C ILE A 22 -3.26 5.88 -1.32
N ILE A 23 -2.41 5.18 -2.07
CA ILE A 23 -1.15 5.74 -2.57
C ILE A 23 -1.42 6.98 -3.41
N ARG A 24 -2.39 6.96 -4.33
CA ARG A 24 -2.77 8.13 -5.13
C ARG A 24 -3.25 9.32 -4.30
N CYS A 25 -3.98 9.10 -3.20
CA CYS A 25 -4.44 10.20 -2.34
C CYS A 25 -3.29 10.96 -1.66
N TYR A 26 -2.18 10.29 -1.35
CA TYR A 26 -1.06 10.88 -0.60
C TYR A 26 0.13 11.26 -1.48
N SER A 27 0.40 10.49 -2.53
CA SER A 27 1.47 10.75 -3.52
C SER A 27 0.97 11.45 -4.79
N SER A 28 -0.33 11.72 -4.91
CA SER A 28 -1.02 12.24 -6.10
C SER A 28 -1.08 11.28 -7.30
N THR A 29 -0.24 10.22 -7.36
CA THR A 29 -0.11 9.29 -8.50
C THR A 29 0.57 7.97 -8.10
N THR A 30 0.14 6.81 -8.64
CA THR A 30 0.92 5.56 -8.55
C THR A 30 2.15 5.66 -9.47
N ILE A 31 3.36 5.65 -8.90
CA ILE A 31 4.59 6.08 -9.59
C ILE A 31 4.98 5.14 -10.73
N ALA A 32 4.53 3.89 -10.66
CA ALA A 32 4.67 2.90 -11.73
C ALA A 32 4.11 3.35 -13.10
N ILE A 33 3.19 4.33 -13.14
CA ILE A 33 2.57 4.82 -14.39
C ILE A 33 3.32 6.03 -14.98
N GLU A 34 4.05 6.82 -14.17
CA GLU A 34 4.68 8.07 -14.63
C GLU A 34 6.20 7.95 -14.96
N ILE A 35 6.85 6.82 -14.68
CA ILE A 35 8.27 6.63 -15.02
C ILE A 35 8.50 6.48 -16.53
N GLU A 36 7.48 6.08 -17.29
CA GLU A 36 7.59 6.07 -18.75
C GLU A 36 7.53 7.51 -19.31
N PRO A 37 8.58 7.96 -20.05
CA PRO A 37 8.67 9.32 -20.57
C PRO A 37 7.47 9.77 -21.41
N HIS A 38 6.79 8.80 -22.05
CA HIS A 38 5.62 9.01 -22.90
C HIS A 38 4.33 9.32 -22.13
N TYR A 39 4.27 9.06 -20.83
CA TYR A 39 3.10 9.28 -19.98
C TYR A 39 3.26 10.45 -18.99
N ILE A 40 4.42 11.12 -18.99
CA ILE A 40 4.61 12.37 -18.26
C ILE A 40 3.76 13.46 -18.94
N GLN A 41 2.82 14.04 -18.20
CA GLN A 41 2.05 15.18 -18.69
C GLN A 41 2.99 16.30 -19.16
N LYS A 42 2.74 16.89 -20.34
CA LYS A 42 3.58 17.95 -20.93
C LYS A 42 3.84 19.12 -19.96
N SER A 43 2.90 19.44 -19.07
CA SER A 43 3.05 20.47 -18.04
C SER A 43 4.06 20.13 -16.93
N LYS A 44 4.41 18.85 -16.78
CA LYS A 44 5.39 18.33 -15.81
C LYS A 44 6.73 18.00 -16.45
N GLN A 45 6.89 18.23 -17.77
CA GLN A 45 8.15 17.99 -18.45
C GLN A 45 9.19 19.05 -18.01
N PRO A 46 10.35 18.62 -17.52
CA PRO A 46 11.41 19.55 -17.12
C PRO A 46 12.00 20.25 -18.35
N LYS A 47 12.32 21.53 -18.17
CA LYS A 47 12.79 22.43 -19.24
C LYS A 47 14.28 22.27 -19.55
N ASP A 48 15.05 21.68 -18.64
CA ASP A 48 16.49 21.52 -18.74
C ASP A 48 16.94 20.19 -18.08
N ILE A 49 18.10 19.67 -18.49
CA ILE A 49 18.69 18.40 -18.06
C ILE A 49 18.88 18.37 -16.54
N VAL A 50 19.33 19.47 -15.92
CA VAL A 50 19.51 19.54 -14.46
C VAL A 50 18.16 19.34 -13.74
N HIS A 51 17.12 20.04 -14.21
CA HIS A 51 15.76 19.91 -13.70
C HIS A 51 15.18 18.51 -13.95
N TYR A 52 15.58 17.85 -15.05
CA TYR A 52 15.18 16.48 -15.34
C TYR A 52 15.80 15.48 -14.40
N ILE A 53 17.10 15.61 -14.10
CA ILE A 53 17.80 14.76 -13.14
C ILE A 53 17.18 14.90 -11.75
N ASP A 54 16.89 16.12 -11.29
CA ASP A 54 16.23 16.35 -10.00
C ASP A 54 14.81 15.77 -9.95
N PHE A 55 14.07 15.90 -11.05
CA PHE A 55 12.76 15.28 -11.19
C PHE A 55 12.84 13.75 -11.08
N LEU A 56 13.76 13.11 -11.82
CA LEU A 56 13.97 11.66 -11.77
C LEU A 56 14.41 11.19 -10.38
N ASN A 57 15.31 11.91 -9.73
CA ASN A 57 15.76 11.59 -8.38
C ASN A 57 14.62 11.65 -7.37
N ARG A 58 13.76 12.68 -7.47
CA ARG A 58 12.56 12.77 -6.63
C ARG A 58 11.60 11.61 -6.89
N ARG A 59 11.33 11.26 -8.15
CA ARG A 59 10.44 10.13 -8.48
C ARG A 59 10.99 8.79 -8.05
N ASN A 60 12.30 8.57 -8.20
CA ASN A 60 12.96 7.37 -7.70
C ASN A 60 12.85 7.25 -6.18
N ARG A 61 12.96 8.36 -5.45
CA ARG A 61 12.75 8.37 -3.99
C ARG A 61 11.31 8.01 -3.62
N GLU A 62 10.33 8.64 -4.28
CA GLU A 62 8.92 8.35 -4.06
C GLU A 62 8.60 6.86 -4.38
N LEU A 63 9.18 6.29 -5.47
CA LEU A 63 9.00 4.89 -5.85
C LEU A 63 9.54 3.95 -4.77
N ARG A 64 10.71 4.25 -4.21
CA ARG A 64 11.30 3.45 -3.12
C ARG A 64 10.39 3.41 -1.90
N PHE A 65 9.72 4.52 -1.56
CA PHE A 65 8.74 4.55 -0.47
C PHE A 65 7.51 3.68 -0.78
N GLU A 66 6.94 3.82 -1.98
CA GLU A 66 5.79 3.02 -2.42
C GLU A 66 6.12 1.51 -2.42
N LEU A 67 7.28 1.12 -2.94
CA LEU A 67 7.76 -0.28 -2.92
C LEU A 67 7.97 -0.81 -1.51
N THR A 68 8.48 0.02 -0.60
CA THR A 68 8.68 -0.38 0.81
C THR A 68 7.34 -0.67 1.47
N PHE A 69 6.35 0.21 1.28
CA PHE A 69 5.00 0.01 1.80
C PHE A 69 4.34 -1.26 1.24
N TYR A 70 4.41 -1.51 -0.07
CA TYR A 70 3.87 -2.75 -0.65
C TYR A 70 4.55 -4.00 -0.08
N ARG A 71 5.88 -3.96 0.11
CA ARG A 71 6.63 -5.08 0.70
C ARG A 71 6.19 -5.35 2.13
N GLU A 72 6.09 -4.33 2.97
CA GLU A 72 5.64 -4.48 4.36
C GLU A 72 4.21 -5.00 4.44
N TYR A 73 3.29 -4.42 3.66
CA TYR A 73 1.90 -4.85 3.61
C TYR A 73 1.77 -6.33 3.19
N TYR A 74 2.55 -6.74 2.19
CA TYR A 74 2.61 -8.14 1.75
C TYR A 74 3.21 -9.06 2.82
N GLN A 75 4.27 -8.63 3.51
CA GLN A 75 4.86 -9.41 4.61
C GLN A 75 3.87 -9.63 5.76
N HIS A 76 3.06 -8.62 6.10
CA HIS A 76 2.00 -8.78 7.10
C HIS A 76 0.94 -9.79 6.66
N ALA A 77 0.52 -9.75 5.39
CA ALA A 77 -0.42 -10.72 4.83
C ALA A 77 0.15 -12.15 4.82
N GLU A 78 1.42 -12.34 4.47
CA GLU A 78 2.09 -13.65 4.51
C GLU A 78 2.22 -14.19 5.95
N LYS A 79 2.55 -13.33 6.92
CA LYS A 79 2.57 -13.70 8.35
C LYS A 79 1.18 -14.13 8.82
N PHE A 80 0.14 -13.37 8.47
CA PHE A 80 -1.24 -13.72 8.78
C PHE A 80 -1.66 -15.06 8.17
N LYS A 81 -1.37 -15.27 6.88
CA LYS A 81 -1.64 -16.54 6.19
C LYS A 81 -1.02 -17.73 6.92
N LYS A 82 0.25 -17.62 7.32
CA LYS A 82 0.94 -18.67 8.10
C LYS A 82 0.26 -18.91 9.46
N LYS A 83 -0.17 -17.83 10.13
CA LYS A 83 -0.84 -17.92 11.44
C LYS A 83 -2.22 -18.59 11.32
N ILE A 84 -3.04 -18.18 10.35
CA ILE A 84 -4.35 -18.77 10.09
C ILE A 84 -4.21 -20.25 9.70
N ASN A 85 -3.27 -20.60 8.82
CA ASN A 85 -3.08 -22.00 8.44
C ASN A 85 -2.81 -22.90 9.66
N ARG A 86 -2.00 -22.43 10.63
CA ARG A 86 -1.75 -23.16 11.87
C ARG A 86 -3.01 -23.29 12.71
N ILE A 87 -3.68 -22.16 12.99
CA ILE A 87 -4.91 -22.17 13.80
C ILE A 87 -5.98 -23.06 13.16
N SER A 88 -6.12 -23.05 11.82
CA SER A 88 -7.06 -23.90 11.11
C SER A 88 -6.73 -25.39 11.22
N GLN A 89 -5.45 -25.76 11.18
CA GLN A 89 -5.02 -27.14 11.41
C GLN A 89 -5.31 -27.59 12.84
N ASP A 90 -4.98 -26.74 13.82
CA ASP A 90 -5.24 -27.01 15.24
C ASP A 90 -6.75 -27.14 15.52
N LEU A 91 -7.57 -26.28 14.89
CA LEU A 91 -9.02 -26.29 15.03
C LEU A 91 -9.64 -27.54 14.39
N LEU A 92 -9.14 -27.95 13.22
CA LEU A 92 -9.56 -29.22 12.61
C LEU A 92 -9.24 -30.40 13.53
N GLN A 93 -8.04 -30.42 14.12
CA GLN A 93 -7.64 -31.47 15.05
C GLN A 93 -8.51 -31.46 16.32
N ALA A 94 -8.76 -30.29 16.91
CA ALA A 94 -9.64 -30.14 18.07
C ALA A 94 -11.08 -30.61 17.77
N CYS A 95 -11.60 -30.29 16.58
CA CYS A 95 -12.90 -30.79 16.13
C CYS A 95 -12.93 -32.33 16.04
N ILE A 96 -11.93 -32.95 15.41
CA ILE A 96 -11.84 -34.42 15.31
C ILE A 96 -11.76 -35.05 16.70
N LEU A 97 -10.93 -34.50 17.59
CA LEU A 97 -10.82 -34.99 18.97
C LEU A 97 -12.11 -34.80 19.76
N SER A 98 -12.84 -33.69 19.57
CA SER A 98 -14.12 -33.44 20.24
C SER A 98 -15.23 -34.41 19.84
N LEU A 99 -15.19 -34.91 18.60
CA LEU A 99 -16.10 -35.96 18.12
C LEU A 99 -15.78 -37.31 18.80
N LEU A 100 -14.51 -37.56 19.12
CA LEU A 100 -14.04 -38.78 19.77
C LEU A 100 -14.18 -38.71 21.31
N ASN A 101 -14.03 -37.52 21.89
CA ASN A 101 -14.12 -37.23 23.32
C ASN A 101 -14.99 -36.00 23.55
N ARG A 102 -16.17 -36.19 24.18
CA ARG A 102 -17.24 -35.18 24.40
C ARG A 102 -16.83 -33.88 25.14
N ILE A 103 -15.56 -33.65 25.49
CA ILE A 103 -15.12 -32.65 26.48
C ILE A 103 -14.32 -31.48 25.85
N ALA A 104 -13.87 -31.56 24.59
CA ALA A 104 -12.92 -30.59 24.01
C ALA A 104 -13.53 -29.28 23.42
N PHE A 105 -14.76 -28.91 23.78
CA PHE A 105 -15.41 -27.70 23.22
C PHE A 105 -14.74 -26.37 23.63
N ASN A 106 -14.07 -26.34 24.79
CA ASN A 106 -13.34 -25.15 25.23
C ASN A 106 -12.14 -24.85 24.32
N GLU A 107 -11.39 -25.87 23.90
CA GLU A 107 -10.26 -25.71 22.98
C GLU A 107 -10.71 -25.18 21.61
N ILE A 108 -11.85 -25.66 21.11
CA ILE A 108 -12.44 -25.17 19.85
C ILE A 108 -12.81 -23.68 19.99
N ARG A 109 -13.42 -23.28 21.10
CA ARG A 109 -13.75 -21.88 21.38
C ARG A 109 -12.49 -21.01 21.42
N ASP A 110 -11.46 -21.46 22.12
CA ASP A 110 -10.23 -20.69 22.29
C ASP A 110 -9.48 -20.55 20.95
N LEU A 111 -9.43 -21.61 20.14
CA LEU A 111 -8.88 -21.56 18.78
C LEU A 111 -9.71 -20.68 17.83
N SER A 112 -11.04 -20.68 17.98
CA SER A 112 -11.93 -19.80 17.22
C SER A 112 -11.68 -18.32 17.56
N ASN A 113 -11.48 -18.00 18.84
CA ASN A 113 -11.10 -16.67 19.27
C ASN A 113 -9.71 -16.27 18.74
N ALA A 114 -8.76 -17.20 18.69
CA ALA A 114 -7.44 -16.96 18.13
C ALA A 114 -7.47 -16.59 16.63
N VAL A 115 -8.48 -17.04 15.88
CA VAL A 115 -8.72 -16.58 14.49
C VAL A 115 -9.07 -15.10 14.48
N SER A 116 -10.03 -14.67 15.31
CA SER A 116 -10.42 -13.27 15.45
C SER A 116 -9.22 -12.41 15.84
N ASP A 117 -8.45 -12.83 16.85
CA ASP A 117 -7.24 -12.14 17.28
C ASP A 117 -6.20 -12.02 16.16
N ALA A 118 -6.06 -13.04 15.31
CA ALA A 118 -5.17 -13.00 14.16
C ALA A 118 -5.62 -11.97 13.10
N VAL A 119 -6.93 -11.84 12.87
CA VAL A 119 -7.51 -10.85 11.95
C VAL A 119 -7.31 -9.43 12.49
N ASP A 120 -7.57 -9.22 13.77
CA ASP A 120 -7.37 -7.93 14.43
C ASP A 120 -5.90 -7.53 14.41
N GLN A 121 -4.99 -8.47 14.67
CA GLN A 121 -3.56 -8.24 14.58
C GLN A 121 -3.11 -7.90 13.15
N LEU A 122 -3.66 -8.53 12.11
CA LEU A 122 -3.37 -8.17 10.73
C LEU A 122 -3.82 -6.73 10.45
N SER A 123 -5.06 -6.40 10.82
CA SER A 123 -5.64 -5.08 10.60
C SER A 123 -4.82 -3.99 11.30
N HIS A 124 -4.42 -4.24 12.55
CA HIS A 124 -3.55 -3.34 13.31
C HIS A 124 -2.19 -3.13 12.64
N ASN A 125 -1.53 -4.21 12.21
CA ASN A 125 -0.23 -4.14 11.55
C ASN A 125 -0.31 -3.38 10.21
N GLN A 126 -1.36 -3.61 9.42
CA GLN A 126 -1.58 -2.91 8.16
C GLN A 126 -1.83 -1.41 8.39
N GLU A 127 -2.59 -1.06 9.42
CA GLU A 127 -2.81 0.34 9.81
C GLU A 127 -1.52 1.02 10.27
N GLN A 128 -0.64 0.32 11.00
CA GLN A 128 0.68 0.85 11.37
C GLN A 128 1.57 1.10 10.15
N ALA A 129 1.66 0.13 9.23
CA ALA A 129 2.42 0.27 7.99
C ALA A 129 1.87 1.43 7.15
N PHE A 130 0.55 1.59 7.10
CA PHE A 130 -0.10 2.71 6.44
C PHE A 130 0.25 4.06 7.09
N LYS A 131 0.17 4.16 8.43
CA LYS A 131 0.56 5.37 9.18
C LYS A 131 2.03 5.75 8.93
N ALA A 132 2.92 4.77 8.89
CA ALA A 132 4.33 4.98 8.57
C ALA A 132 4.52 5.50 7.13
N PHE A 133 3.79 4.94 6.16
CA PHE A 133 3.81 5.38 4.77
C PHE A 133 3.34 6.83 4.59
N ILE A 134 2.29 7.26 5.29
CA ILE A 134 1.75 8.63 5.15
C ILE A 134 2.49 9.70 5.96
N ALA A 135 3.28 9.32 6.97
CA ALA A 135 3.94 10.27 7.87
C ALA A 135 4.79 11.34 7.14
N PRO A 136 5.60 11.01 6.12
CA PRO A 136 6.37 12.00 5.35
C PRO A 136 5.49 12.97 4.52
N TYR A 137 4.29 12.53 4.13
CA TYR A 137 3.36 13.36 3.36
C TYR A 137 2.52 14.29 4.25
N ARG A 138 2.34 13.95 5.53
CA ARG A 138 1.68 14.82 6.52
C ARG A 138 2.60 15.96 6.97
N SER A 139 3.87 15.69 7.21
CA SER A 139 4.85 16.72 7.62
C SER A 139 5.14 17.75 6.52
N SER A 140 5.00 17.39 5.24
CA SER A 140 5.19 18.29 4.11
C SER A 140 3.97 19.19 3.82
N LYS A 141 2.77 18.84 4.29
CA LYS A 141 1.57 19.71 4.19
C LYS A 141 1.49 20.80 5.27
N SER A 142 2.18 20.64 6.41
CA SER A 142 2.13 21.64 7.49
C SER A 142 3.04 22.85 7.26
N LEU A 143 4.03 22.78 6.35
CA LEU A 143 5.02 23.84 6.14
C LEU A 143 4.56 24.97 5.20
N LYS A 144 3.29 25.02 4.77
CA LYS A 144 2.77 26.07 3.87
C LYS A 144 1.96 27.18 4.56
N LYS A 145 1.99 27.27 5.89
CA LYS A 145 1.24 28.28 6.67
C LYS A 145 2.10 29.11 7.63
N THR A 146 3.30 29.54 7.23
CA THR A 146 4.01 30.59 7.99
C THR A 146 4.99 31.36 7.11
N THR A 147 4.48 32.15 6.16
CA THR A 147 5.13 33.38 5.69
C THR A 147 4.13 34.07 4.78
N ILE A 148 3.42 35.06 5.32
CA ILE A 148 3.06 36.34 4.72
C ILE A 148 2.32 37.10 5.83
N SER A 149 3.03 38.02 6.47
CA SER A 149 2.56 39.14 7.29
C SER A 149 3.84 39.78 7.87
N ILE A 150 4.16 41.07 7.77
CA ILE A 150 3.65 42.33 7.18
C ILE A 150 4.92 43.21 7.01
N ASP A 151 4.93 44.08 5.99
CA ASP A 151 5.69 45.34 5.82
C ASP A 151 6.09 45.49 4.34
N GLY A 152 5.73 46.54 3.61
CA GLY A 152 5.01 47.77 3.95
C GLY A 152 4.52 48.49 2.69
#